data_AF-A0A5P9WI09-F1
#
_entry.id   AF-A0A5P9WI09-F1
#
_cell.length_a   1.000
_cell.length_b   1.000
_cell.length_c   1.000
_cell.angle_alpha   90.00
_cell.angle_beta   90.00
_cell.angle_gamma   90.00
#
_symmetry.space_group_name_H-M   'P 1'
#
loop_
_entity.id
_entity.type
_entity.pdbx_description
1 polymer ?
#
loop_
_entity_poly.entity_id
_entity_poly.type
_entity_poly.pdbx_seq_one_letter_code
_entity_poly.pdbx_strand_id
1 'polypeptide(L)'
;MHGAGPCDPRFPPCASSPPPRRSAPLGTLEAAAPRIARRSPSADPHSTTGERSPDSGVDMVTRKSITGRFGSVAAGMLAAAAGLTLAVRQRTLEAEHLRIRRLELEETVSRRSALAHQQRMHWELLARAIDDPSLASVIDTYAPDIPAERRRQYFYANAWYVNLYHLYRAGIVDQEELYGHARELFQNPLMREYWEASRGQRATLKQSSDEARIGRLVDGLINDLDEADTDEWWVVGTPPTP
;
A
#
# COMPACT_ATOMS: atom_id res chain seq x y z
N MET A 1 -32.15 34.05 -15.88
CA MET A 1 -31.04 35.02 -15.96
C MET A 1 -30.68 35.46 -14.55
N HIS A 2 -29.70 34.83 -13.91
CA HIS A 2 -29.07 35.33 -12.69
C HIS A 2 -27.56 35.20 -12.85
N GLY A 3 -26.88 36.33 -12.70
CA GLY A 3 -25.51 36.58 -13.13
C GLY A 3 -24.47 36.01 -12.17
N ALA A 4 -23.35 35.61 -12.76
CA ALA A 4 -22.11 35.30 -12.05
C ALA A 4 -21.56 36.57 -11.38
N GLY A 5 -21.20 36.47 -10.10
CA GLY A 5 -20.49 37.52 -9.37
C GLY A 5 -19.06 37.72 -9.88
N PRO A 6 -18.41 38.84 -9.52
CA PRO A 6 -17.13 39.25 -10.08
C PRO A 6 -15.97 38.35 -9.63
N CYS A 7 -15.10 38.01 -10.57
CA CYS A 7 -13.89 37.22 -10.37
C CYS A 7 -12.81 38.02 -9.61
N ASP A 8 -12.30 37.47 -8.51
CA ASP A 8 -11.11 37.97 -7.81
C ASP A 8 -9.84 37.57 -8.59
N PRO A 9 -8.98 38.52 -8.99
CA PRO A 9 -7.76 38.24 -9.78
C PRO A 9 -6.64 37.54 -8.99
N ARG A 10 -6.80 37.24 -7.70
CA ARG A 10 -5.79 36.54 -6.88
C ARG A 10 -5.86 35.01 -6.97
N PHE A 11 -6.88 34.45 -7.61
CA PHE A 11 -7.06 33.01 -7.75
C PHE A 11 -7.00 32.60 -9.23
N PRO A 12 -6.20 31.58 -9.61
CA PRO A 12 -6.23 31.05 -10.97
C PRO A 12 -7.62 30.46 -11.27
N PRO A 13 -8.17 30.63 -12.48
CA PRO A 13 -9.50 30.14 -12.81
C PRO A 13 -9.55 28.61 -12.72
N CYS A 14 -10.56 28.10 -12.01
CA CYS A 14 -10.90 26.68 -11.95
C CYS A 14 -11.00 26.11 -13.37
N ALA A 15 -10.05 25.27 -13.76
CA ALA A 15 -10.20 24.44 -14.94
C ALA A 15 -11.44 23.56 -14.75
N SER A 16 -12.47 23.82 -15.54
CA SER A 16 -13.68 23.02 -15.63
C SER A 16 -13.31 21.60 -16.04
N SER A 17 -13.42 20.66 -15.10
CA SER A 17 -13.24 19.24 -15.39
C SER A 17 -14.36 18.77 -16.33
N PRO A 18 -14.04 17.97 -17.38
CA PRO A 18 -15.06 17.43 -18.26
C PRO A 18 -15.95 16.42 -17.52
N PRO A 19 -17.25 16.32 -17.84
CA PRO A 19 -18.17 15.43 -17.16
C PRO A 19 -17.81 13.95 -17.39
N PRO A 20 -18.06 13.07 -16.41
CA PRO A 20 -17.73 11.64 -16.52
C PRO A 20 -18.55 10.98 -17.63
N ARG A 21 -17.88 10.17 -18.46
CA ARG A 21 -18.52 9.34 -19.48
C ARG A 21 -19.44 8.31 -18.82
N ARG A 22 -20.69 8.21 -19.31
CA ARG A 22 -21.65 7.18 -18.91
C ARG A 22 -21.04 5.79 -19.08
N SER A 23 -21.01 5.02 -17.99
CA SER A 23 -20.61 3.60 -18.00
C SER A 23 -21.75 2.75 -18.56
N ALA A 24 -21.42 1.83 -19.48
CA ALA A 24 -22.34 0.83 -20.03
C ALA A 24 -22.71 -0.23 -18.97
N PRO A 25 -23.87 -0.92 -19.08
CA PRO A 25 -24.35 -1.85 -18.07
C PRO A 25 -23.53 -3.14 -18.02
N LEU A 26 -23.32 -3.65 -16.79
CA LEU A 26 -22.64 -4.91 -16.49
C LEU A 26 -23.40 -6.10 -17.10
N GLY A 27 -22.78 -6.77 -18.07
CA GLY A 27 -23.13 -8.13 -18.46
C GLY A 27 -22.61 -9.14 -17.44
N THR A 28 -23.46 -10.10 -17.09
CA THR A 28 -23.19 -11.27 -16.26
C THR A 28 -21.98 -12.06 -16.77
N LEU A 29 -20.92 -12.16 -15.94
CA LEU A 29 -19.81 -13.08 -16.16
C LEU A 29 -19.95 -14.27 -15.22
N GLU A 30 -20.33 -15.38 -15.83
CA GLU A 30 -20.39 -16.73 -15.31
C GLU A 30 -18.98 -17.22 -14.92
N ALA A 31 -18.85 -17.77 -13.71
CA ALA A 31 -17.59 -18.21 -13.15
C ALA A 31 -17.13 -19.54 -13.78
N ALA A 32 -16.09 -19.51 -14.60
CA ALA A 32 -15.38 -20.70 -15.06
C ALA A 32 -14.10 -20.92 -14.23
N ALA A 33 -14.14 -21.87 -13.30
CA ALA A 33 -12.97 -22.35 -12.56
C ALA A 33 -12.12 -23.32 -13.41
N PRO A 34 -10.78 -23.23 -13.42
CA PRO A 34 -9.96 -24.21 -14.14
C PRO A 34 -9.76 -25.50 -13.34
N ARG A 35 -10.02 -26.63 -14.01
CA ARG A 35 -9.75 -27.99 -13.55
C ARG A 35 -8.24 -28.28 -13.55
N ILE A 36 -7.74 -28.74 -12.40
CA ILE A 36 -6.38 -29.24 -12.20
C ILE A 36 -6.26 -30.61 -12.88
N ALA A 37 -5.43 -30.71 -13.93
CA ALA A 37 -5.07 -31.98 -14.56
C ALA A 37 -3.81 -32.56 -13.91
N ARG A 38 -3.97 -33.71 -13.24
CA ARG A 38 -2.87 -34.59 -12.80
C ARG A 38 -2.25 -35.28 -14.02
N ARG A 39 -0.92 -35.25 -14.14
CA ARG A 39 -0.15 -36.09 -15.06
C ARG A 39 0.59 -37.15 -14.27
N SER A 40 0.31 -38.43 -14.53
CA SER A 40 1.11 -39.58 -14.10
C SER A 40 2.24 -39.85 -15.12
N PRO A 41 3.39 -40.40 -14.70
CA PRO A 41 4.48 -40.79 -15.59
C PRO A 41 4.30 -42.22 -16.12
N SER A 42 4.63 -42.42 -17.40
CA SER A 42 4.69 -43.73 -18.06
C SER A 42 6.15 -44.15 -18.25
N ALA A 43 6.35 -45.45 -18.08
CA ALA A 43 7.60 -46.20 -18.00
C ALA A 43 8.41 -46.31 -19.32
N ASP A 44 9.65 -46.76 -19.12
CA ASP A 44 10.73 -47.12 -20.06
C ASP A 44 10.34 -48.12 -21.16
N PRO A 45 11.24 -48.43 -22.12
CA PRO A 45 12.03 -49.67 -21.93
C PRO A 45 13.50 -49.75 -22.46
N HIS A 46 14.26 -50.60 -21.76
CA HIS A 46 15.28 -51.59 -22.22
C HIS A 46 16.62 -51.12 -22.82
N SER A 47 17.77 -51.38 -22.16
CA SER A 47 18.59 -52.62 -22.10
C SER A 47 19.87 -52.41 -22.94
N THR A 48 21.09 -52.87 -22.68
CA THR A 48 21.69 -53.90 -21.83
C THR A 48 23.22 -53.64 -21.91
N THR A 49 23.94 -53.78 -20.80
CA THR A 49 25.41 -53.83 -20.79
C THR A 49 25.84 -55.22 -20.33
N GLY A 50 26.63 -55.90 -21.15
CA GLY A 50 27.23 -57.20 -20.86
C GLY A 50 28.59 -57.29 -21.53
N GLU A 51 29.64 -57.32 -20.70
CA GLU A 51 31.02 -57.60 -21.07
C GLU A 51 31.23 -59.10 -21.37
N ARG A 52 32.04 -59.43 -22.40
CA ARG A 52 33.22 -60.31 -22.23
C ARG A 52 34.10 -60.48 -23.49
N SER A 53 35.40 -60.33 -23.23
CA SER A 53 36.58 -61.06 -23.73
C SER A 53 37.18 -60.76 -25.12
N PRO A 54 38.52 -60.64 -25.23
CA PRO A 54 39.25 -60.44 -26.48
C PRO A 54 39.82 -61.75 -27.03
N ASP A 55 39.93 -61.88 -28.36
CA ASP A 55 41.20 -62.15 -29.04
C ASP A 55 41.03 -62.04 -30.58
N SER A 56 42.16 -61.80 -31.26
CA SER A 56 42.45 -61.83 -32.70
C SER A 56 42.94 -60.50 -33.27
N GLY A 57 44.25 -60.43 -33.43
CA GLY A 57 44.96 -59.36 -34.10
C GLY A 57 44.75 -59.39 -35.62
N VAL A 58 44.81 -58.19 -36.22
CA VAL A 58 45.29 -57.98 -37.58
C VAL A 58 45.97 -56.60 -37.63
N ASP A 59 47.02 -56.55 -38.42
CA ASP A 59 48.04 -55.52 -38.59
C ASP A 59 47.59 -54.07 -38.85
N MET A 60 48.33 -53.17 -38.20
CA MET A 60 49.12 -52.09 -38.80
C MET A 60 48.55 -51.35 -40.02
N VAL A 61 47.89 -50.21 -39.78
CA VAL A 61 47.98 -49.05 -40.68
C VAL A 61 48.11 -47.77 -39.85
N THR A 62 49.32 -47.24 -39.85
CA THR A 62 49.69 -45.93 -39.33
C THR A 62 48.92 -44.84 -40.10
N ARG A 63 47.80 -44.36 -39.56
CA ARG A 63 47.11 -43.19 -40.12
C ARG A 63 47.52 -41.95 -39.33
N LYS A 64 48.45 -41.19 -39.93
CA LYS A 64 48.91 -39.85 -39.54
C LYS A 64 47.75 -38.99 -39.03
N SER A 65 47.93 -38.42 -37.84
CA SER A 65 47.14 -37.30 -37.34
C SER A 65 47.38 -36.07 -38.23
N ILE A 66 46.38 -35.71 -39.03
CA ILE A 66 46.31 -34.37 -39.62
C ILE A 66 45.68 -33.48 -38.56
N THR A 67 46.52 -33.00 -37.66
CA THR A 67 46.21 -31.87 -36.77
C THR A 67 46.31 -30.60 -37.62
N GLY A 68 45.23 -30.26 -38.32
CA GLY A 68 45.21 -29.20 -39.32
C GLY A 68 44.10 -28.18 -39.10
N ARG A 69 44.32 -27.23 -38.17
CA ARG A 69 44.00 -25.80 -38.32
C ARG A 69 42.56 -25.34 -38.65
N PHE A 70 41.51 -26.14 -38.39
CA PHE A 70 40.10 -25.69 -38.49
C PHE A 70 39.39 -25.54 -37.13
N GLY A 71 40.01 -25.95 -36.01
CA GLY A 71 39.38 -25.88 -34.68
C GLY A 71 39.22 -24.47 -34.11
N SER A 72 40.00 -23.49 -34.56
CA SER A 72 40.03 -22.14 -33.97
C SER A 72 38.88 -21.23 -34.43
N VAL A 73 38.41 -21.36 -35.68
CA VAL A 73 37.35 -20.49 -36.21
C VAL A 73 35.97 -20.94 -35.73
N ALA A 74 35.73 -22.26 -35.69
CA ALA A 74 34.51 -22.83 -35.16
C ALA A 74 34.35 -22.56 -33.65
N ALA A 75 35.43 -22.66 -32.86
CA ALA A 75 35.41 -22.32 -31.44
C ALA A 75 35.14 -20.84 -31.18
N GLY A 76 35.72 -19.93 -31.99
CA GLY A 76 35.47 -18.48 -31.88
C GLY A 76 34.03 -18.08 -32.19
N MET A 77 33.40 -18.69 -33.20
CA MET A 77 31.98 -18.47 -33.50
C MET A 77 31.05 -18.97 -32.39
N LEU A 78 31.35 -20.13 -31.79
CA LEU A 78 30.57 -20.66 -30.66
C LEU A 78 30.67 -19.76 -29.43
N ALA A 79 31.86 -19.25 -29.11
CA ALA A 79 32.05 -18.31 -28.01
C ALA A 79 31.31 -16.98 -28.25
N ALA A 80 31.33 -16.46 -29.48
CA ALA A 80 30.58 -15.25 -29.84
C ALA A 80 29.06 -15.47 -29.73
N ALA A 81 28.54 -16.62 -30.21
CA ALA A 81 27.13 -16.98 -30.08
C ALA A 81 26.71 -17.16 -28.62
N ALA A 82 27.56 -17.78 -27.78
CA ALA A 82 27.34 -17.90 -26.35
C ALA A 82 27.33 -16.53 -25.64
N GLY A 83 28.25 -15.62 -26.01
CA GLY A 83 28.28 -14.25 -25.50
C GLY A 83 27.04 -13.45 -25.88
N LEU A 84 26.60 -13.54 -27.13
CA LEU A 84 25.36 -12.90 -27.61
C LEU A 84 24.12 -13.43 -26.90
N THR A 85 24.00 -14.75 -26.74
CA THR A 85 22.85 -15.36 -26.04
C THR A 85 22.83 -15.00 -24.56
N LEU A 86 23.99 -14.95 -23.90
CA LEU A 86 24.10 -14.48 -22.53
C LEU A 86 23.72 -13.00 -22.40
N ALA A 87 24.21 -12.14 -23.30
CA ALA A 87 23.88 -10.71 -23.30
C ALA A 87 22.38 -10.46 -23.55
N VAL A 88 21.76 -11.18 -24.49
CA VAL A 88 20.31 -11.14 -24.70
C VAL A 88 19.57 -11.59 -23.44
N ARG A 89 20.01 -12.69 -22.81
CA ARG A 89 19.41 -13.20 -21.58
C ARG A 89 19.52 -12.21 -20.43
N GLN A 90 20.68 -11.58 -20.25
CA GLN A 90 20.87 -10.53 -19.24
C GLN A 90 19.93 -9.35 -19.48
N ARG A 91 19.85 -8.84 -20.71
CA ARG A 91 18.92 -7.75 -21.07
C ARG A 91 17.47 -8.12 -20.83
N THR A 92 17.06 -9.36 -21.12
CA THR A 92 15.69 -9.80 -20.82
C THR A 92 15.41 -9.84 -19.33
N LEU A 93 16.37 -10.30 -18.51
CA LEU A 93 16.21 -10.31 -17.05
C LEU A 93 16.14 -8.89 -16.48
N GLU A 94 16.99 -7.98 -16.97
CA GLU A 94 16.95 -6.56 -16.59
C GLU A 94 15.60 -5.92 -16.96
N ALA A 95 15.10 -6.18 -18.17
CA ALA A 95 13.81 -5.66 -18.62
C ALA A 95 12.65 -6.19 -17.75
N GLU A 96 12.67 -7.47 -17.38
CA GLU A 96 11.67 -8.06 -16.47
C GLU A 96 11.77 -7.47 -15.06
N HIS A 97 12.99 -7.28 -14.52
CA HIS A 97 13.18 -6.62 -13.22
C HIS A 97 12.64 -5.19 -13.24
N LEU A 98 12.94 -4.41 -14.28
CA LEU A 98 12.42 -3.06 -14.44
C LEU A 98 10.90 -3.05 -14.56
N ARG A 99 10.31 -4.03 -15.26
CA ARG A 99 8.87 -4.19 -15.37
C ARG A 99 8.23 -4.47 -14.02
N ILE A 100 8.79 -5.38 -13.23
CA ILE A 100 8.32 -5.68 -11.87
C ILE A 100 8.38 -4.43 -11.00
N ARG A 101 9.53 -3.73 -10.97
CA ARG A 101 9.68 -2.47 -10.21
C ARG A 101 8.67 -1.42 -10.63
N ARG A 102 8.42 -1.30 -11.93
CA ARG A 102 7.40 -0.38 -12.45
C ARG A 102 6.00 -0.74 -11.97
N LEU A 103 5.61 -2.02 -12.02
CA LEU A 103 4.31 -2.47 -11.55
C LEU A 103 4.16 -2.26 -10.02
N GLU A 104 5.21 -2.52 -9.24
CA GLU A 104 5.23 -2.23 -7.79
C GLU A 104 5.03 -0.73 -7.52
N LEU A 105 5.69 0.14 -8.28
CA LEU A 105 5.53 1.59 -8.18
C LEU A 105 4.13 2.05 -8.61
N GLU A 106 3.60 1.50 -9.71
CA GLU A 106 2.24 1.79 -10.17
C GLU A 106 1.18 1.34 -9.16
N GLU A 107 1.35 0.16 -8.54
CA GLU A 107 0.48 -0.34 -7.49
C GLU A 107 0.53 0.55 -6.24
N THR A 108 1.72 0.92 -5.78
CA THR A 108 1.88 1.79 -4.60
C THR A 108 1.30 3.18 -4.84
N VAL A 109 1.51 3.77 -6.02
CA VAL A 109 0.89 5.05 -6.42
C VAL A 109 -0.63 4.93 -6.48
N SER A 110 -1.15 3.87 -7.10
CA SER A 110 -2.59 3.60 -7.18
C SER A 110 -3.21 3.47 -5.78
N ARG A 111 -2.57 2.70 -4.89
CA ARG A 111 -3.01 2.52 -3.50
C ARG A 111 -2.99 3.83 -2.72
N ARG A 112 -1.93 4.63 -2.84
CA ARG A 112 -1.84 5.95 -2.18
C ARG A 112 -2.91 6.91 -2.70
N SER A 113 -3.16 6.92 -4.01
CA SER A 113 -4.21 7.73 -4.63
C SER A 113 -5.60 7.33 -4.13
N ALA A 114 -5.88 6.03 -4.06
CA ALA A 114 -7.15 5.50 -3.54
C ALA A 114 -7.36 5.89 -2.07
N LEU A 115 -6.32 5.79 -1.22
CA LEU A 115 -6.39 6.22 0.18
C LEU A 115 -6.66 7.71 0.31
N ALA A 116 -5.92 8.55 -0.42
CA ALA A 116 -6.12 10.00 -0.40
C ALA A 116 -7.53 10.38 -0.90
N HIS A 117 -8.06 9.66 -1.89
CA HIS A 117 -9.44 9.85 -2.36
C HIS A 117 -10.46 9.44 -1.29
N GLN A 118 -10.28 8.30 -0.62
CA GLN A 118 -11.15 7.86 0.45
C GLN A 118 -11.16 8.85 1.63
N GLN A 119 -10.00 9.41 1.99
CA GLN A 119 -9.88 10.45 3.02
C GLN A 119 -10.65 11.72 2.65
N ARG A 120 -10.52 12.19 1.40
CA ARG A 120 -11.30 13.33 0.90
C ARG A 120 -12.81 13.07 0.97
N MET A 121 -13.24 11.90 0.51
CA MET A 121 -14.66 11.51 0.58
C MET A 121 -15.19 11.45 2.02
N HIS A 122 -14.40 10.92 2.95
CA HIS A 122 -14.76 10.89 4.36
C HIS A 122 -14.95 12.30 4.93
N TRP A 123 -14.01 13.20 4.64
CA TRP A 123 -14.11 14.61 5.03
C TRP A 123 -15.34 15.30 4.43
N GLU A 124 -15.63 15.08 3.15
CA GLU A 124 -16.83 15.64 2.50
C GLU A 124 -18.14 15.17 3.17
N LEU A 125 -18.21 13.90 3.59
CA LEU A 125 -19.37 13.37 4.30
C LEU A 125 -19.50 13.98 5.70
N LEU A 126 -18.39 14.11 6.44
CA LEU A 126 -18.38 14.75 7.75
C LEU A 126 -18.76 16.23 7.66
N ALA A 127 -18.22 16.97 6.70
CA ALA A 127 -18.54 18.38 6.49
C ALA A 127 -20.05 18.56 6.23
N ARG A 128 -20.66 17.73 5.38
CA ARG A 128 -22.12 17.77 5.15
C ARG A 128 -22.92 17.43 6.40
N ALA A 129 -22.47 16.46 7.20
CA ALA A 129 -23.13 16.12 8.46
C ALA A 129 -22.99 17.24 9.51
N ILE A 130 -21.88 17.98 9.50
CA ILE A 130 -21.70 19.16 10.35
C ILE A 130 -22.69 20.26 9.95
N ASP A 131 -22.87 20.51 8.66
CA ASP A 131 -23.74 21.59 8.15
C ASP A 131 -25.24 21.24 8.26
N ASP A 132 -25.62 19.96 8.14
CA ASP A 132 -27.00 19.49 8.16
C ASP A 132 -27.28 18.51 9.32
N PRO A 133 -28.00 18.94 10.37
CA PRO A 133 -28.36 18.09 11.51
C PRO A 133 -29.20 16.85 11.13
N SER A 134 -29.92 16.88 10.01
CA SER A 134 -30.67 15.70 9.54
C SER A 134 -29.73 14.62 9.02
N LEU A 135 -28.64 15.01 8.34
CA LEU A 135 -27.59 14.09 7.89
C LEU A 135 -26.71 13.61 9.05
N ALA A 136 -26.44 14.47 10.04
CA ALA A 136 -25.76 14.10 11.28
C ALA A 136 -26.40 12.88 11.95
N SER A 137 -27.72 12.79 11.95
CA SER A 137 -28.46 11.71 12.62
C SER A 137 -28.12 10.30 12.11
N VAL A 138 -27.64 10.18 10.86
CA VAL A 138 -27.29 8.89 10.25
C VAL A 138 -25.99 8.33 10.80
N ILE A 139 -25.05 9.20 11.16
CA ILE A 139 -23.70 8.83 11.61
C ILE A 139 -23.49 9.10 13.10
N ASP A 140 -24.51 9.61 13.78
CA ASP A 140 -24.46 9.87 15.21
C ASP A 140 -24.42 8.56 15.99
N THR A 141 -23.31 8.37 16.68
CA THR A 141 -23.02 7.20 17.52
C THR A 141 -22.72 7.62 18.95
N TYR A 142 -22.94 8.88 19.28
CA TYR A 142 -22.75 9.41 20.62
C TYR A 142 -24.01 9.20 21.48
N ALA A 143 -23.89 9.46 22.77
CA ALA A 143 -25.01 9.36 23.70
C ALA A 143 -26.18 10.30 23.29
N PRO A 144 -27.44 9.85 23.41
CA PRO A 144 -28.60 10.55 22.87
C PRO A 144 -28.90 11.89 23.56
N ASP A 145 -28.35 12.11 24.75
CA ASP A 145 -28.45 13.34 25.54
C ASP A 145 -27.50 14.45 25.06
N ILE A 146 -26.55 14.15 24.18
CA ILE A 146 -25.62 15.16 23.65
C ILE A 146 -26.36 16.11 22.68
N PRO A 147 -26.37 17.42 22.96
CA PRO A 147 -27.01 18.41 22.09
C PRO A 147 -26.41 18.42 20.68
N ALA A 148 -27.24 18.73 19.68
CA ALA A 148 -26.82 18.74 18.27
C ALA A 148 -25.62 19.67 18.00
N GLU A 149 -25.50 20.79 18.71
CA GLU A 149 -24.34 21.69 18.59
C GLU A 149 -23.04 21.04 19.07
N ARG A 150 -23.07 20.38 20.23
CA ARG A 150 -21.91 19.66 20.77
C ARG A 150 -21.53 18.49 19.87
N ARG A 151 -22.52 17.82 19.27
CA ARG A 151 -22.29 16.74 18.29
C ARG A 151 -21.52 17.21 17.06
N ARG A 152 -21.82 18.40 16.52
CA ARG A 152 -21.05 18.99 15.42
C ARG A 152 -19.60 19.22 15.81
N GLN A 153 -19.35 19.70 17.02
CA GLN A 153 -18.00 19.86 17.56
C GLN A 153 -17.28 18.51 17.65
N TYR A 154 -17.97 17.45 18.07
CA TYR A 154 -17.41 16.09 18.12
C TYR A 154 -17.10 15.51 16.73
N PHE A 155 -17.90 15.80 15.71
CA PHE A 155 -17.55 15.41 14.34
C PHE A 155 -16.31 16.14 13.83
N TYR A 156 -16.16 17.43 14.16
CA TYR A 156 -14.96 18.17 13.82
C TYR A 156 -13.72 17.66 14.59
N ALA A 157 -13.88 17.34 15.87
CA ALA A 157 -12.87 16.70 16.71
C ALA A 157 -12.43 15.35 16.14
N ASN A 158 -13.39 14.50 15.74
CA ASN A 158 -13.12 13.22 15.08
C ASN A 158 -12.29 13.41 13.81
N ALA A 159 -12.63 14.40 12.99
CA ALA A 159 -11.89 14.66 11.77
C ALA A 159 -10.43 15.07 12.04
N TRP A 160 -10.17 15.89 13.06
CA TRP A 160 -8.80 16.23 13.47
C TRP A 160 -8.01 15.00 13.93
N TYR A 161 -8.61 14.14 14.76
CA TYR A 161 -7.98 12.91 15.20
C TYR A 161 -7.69 11.95 14.03
N VAL A 162 -8.69 11.71 13.17
CA VAL A 162 -8.56 10.81 12.01
C VAL A 162 -7.54 11.36 11.01
N ASN A 163 -7.48 12.68 10.82
CA ASN A 163 -6.44 13.33 10.03
C ASN A 163 -5.04 13.04 10.59
N LEU A 164 -4.81 13.25 11.89
CA LEU A 164 -3.53 12.98 12.53
C LEU A 164 -3.11 11.50 12.41
N TYR A 165 -4.05 10.59 12.66
CA TYR A 165 -3.83 9.15 12.46
C TYR A 165 -3.44 8.81 11.02
N HIS A 166 -4.07 9.45 10.03
CA HIS A 166 -3.77 9.24 8.63
C HIS A 166 -2.42 9.81 8.19
N LEU A 167 -1.98 10.94 8.76
CA LEU A 167 -0.63 11.47 8.53
C LEU A 167 0.43 10.48 9.01
N TYR A 168 0.24 9.90 10.20
CA TYR A 168 1.14 8.87 10.73
C TYR A 168 1.15 7.62 9.86
N ARG A 169 -0.02 7.11 9.47
CA ARG A 169 -0.12 5.93 8.59
C ARG A 169 0.44 6.15 7.20
N ALA A 170 0.47 7.39 6.72
CA ALA A 170 1.12 7.75 5.46
C ALA A 170 2.65 7.87 5.58
N GLY A 171 3.19 7.84 6.81
CA GLY A 171 4.61 8.10 7.09
C GLY A 171 5.01 9.55 6.85
N ILE A 172 4.05 10.48 6.91
CA ILE A 172 4.32 11.93 6.80
C ILE A 172 4.80 12.47 8.14
N VAL A 173 4.24 11.94 9.23
CA VAL A 173 4.71 12.20 10.60
C VAL A 173 5.13 10.89 11.23
N ASP A 174 6.19 10.93 12.04
CA ASP A 174 6.58 9.78 12.85
C ASP A 174 5.79 9.69 14.17
N GLN A 175 6.15 8.75 15.03
CA GLN A 175 5.44 8.54 16.30
C GLN A 175 5.70 9.64 17.34
N GLU A 176 6.89 10.25 17.32
CA GLU A 176 7.26 11.35 18.20
C GLU A 176 6.51 12.63 17.80
N GLU A 177 6.48 12.93 16.50
CA GLU A 177 5.70 14.04 15.94
C GLU A 177 4.20 13.85 16.17
N LEU A 178 3.67 12.63 16.00
CA LEU A 178 2.28 12.33 16.35
C LEU A 178 1.99 12.60 17.83
N TYR A 179 2.90 12.21 18.72
CA TYR A 179 2.75 12.45 20.16
C TYR A 179 2.71 13.96 20.46
N GLY A 180 3.60 14.74 19.85
CA GLY A 180 3.62 16.20 19.97
C GLY A 180 2.32 16.85 19.50
N HIS A 181 1.81 16.47 18.33
CA HIS A 181 0.54 16.97 17.80
C HIS A 181 -0.66 16.55 18.65
N ALA A 182 -0.67 15.31 19.14
CA ALA A 182 -1.72 14.84 20.04
C ALA A 182 -1.73 15.66 21.34
N ARG A 183 -0.56 15.96 21.91
CA ARG A 183 -0.43 16.76 23.14
C ARG A 183 -0.99 18.17 22.97
N GLU A 184 -0.73 18.81 21.82
CA GLU A 184 -1.34 20.09 21.48
C GLU A 184 -2.87 19.97 21.37
N LEU A 185 -3.35 18.98 20.61
CA LEU A 185 -4.78 18.80 20.33
C LEU A 185 -5.58 18.51 21.60
N PHE A 186 -5.06 17.66 22.48
CA PHE A 186 -5.76 17.22 23.69
C PHE A 186 -5.64 18.18 24.87
N GLN A 187 -4.96 19.32 24.76
CA GLN A 187 -5.20 20.39 25.73
C GLN A 187 -6.58 21.00 25.64
N ASN A 188 -7.21 20.94 24.46
CA ASN A 188 -8.55 21.47 24.29
C ASN A 188 -9.56 20.58 25.05
N PRO A 189 -10.33 21.13 26.02
CA PRO A 189 -11.33 20.35 26.75
C PRO A 189 -12.36 19.68 25.85
N LEU A 190 -12.74 20.30 24.72
CA LEU A 190 -13.66 19.69 23.75
C LEU A 190 -13.08 18.44 23.10
N MET A 191 -11.76 18.41 22.87
CA MET A 191 -11.11 17.20 22.36
C MET A 191 -11.10 16.09 23.41
N ARG A 192 -10.92 16.41 24.68
CA ARG A 192 -11.02 15.44 25.79
C ARG A 192 -12.44 14.91 25.96
N GLU A 193 -13.44 15.78 25.93
CA GLU A 193 -14.86 15.40 25.97
C GLU A 193 -15.21 14.47 24.80
N TYR A 194 -14.79 14.83 23.58
CA TYR A 194 -14.93 13.97 22.40
C TYR A 194 -14.22 12.63 22.59
N TRP A 195 -13.01 12.64 23.13
CA TRP A 195 -12.22 11.43 23.37
C TRP A 195 -12.96 10.48 24.28
N GLU A 196 -13.57 11.00 25.35
CA GLU A 196 -14.36 10.20 26.27
C GLU A 196 -15.65 9.70 25.61
N ALA A 197 -16.39 10.58 24.91
CA ALA A 197 -17.64 10.25 24.24
C ALA A 197 -17.47 9.16 23.15
N SER A 198 -16.29 9.09 22.54
CA SER A 198 -15.95 8.08 21.50
C SER A 198 -15.24 6.83 22.05
N ARG A 199 -15.07 6.70 23.37
CA ARG A 199 -14.41 5.54 24.01
C ARG A 199 -14.99 4.20 23.57
N GLY A 200 -16.32 4.09 23.52
CA GLY A 200 -17.02 2.88 23.09
C GLY A 200 -16.70 2.47 21.65
N GLN A 201 -16.54 3.45 20.75
CA GLN A 201 -16.17 3.20 19.36
C GLN A 201 -14.75 2.65 19.28
N ARG A 202 -13.80 3.28 20.00
CA ARG A 202 -12.40 2.82 20.04
C ARG A 202 -12.24 1.44 20.68
N ALA A 203 -13.08 1.09 21.65
CA ALA A 203 -13.06 -0.23 22.29
C ALA A 203 -13.39 -1.39 21.33
N THR A 204 -14.07 -1.11 20.20
CA THR A 204 -14.38 -2.12 19.17
C THR A 204 -13.22 -2.39 18.20
N LEU A 205 -12.16 -1.57 18.24
CA LEU A 205 -11.03 -1.71 17.33
C LEU A 205 -10.26 -3.00 17.60
N LYS A 206 -9.72 -3.60 16.53
CA LYS A 206 -8.81 -4.73 16.65
C LYS A 206 -7.59 -4.31 17.48
N GLN A 207 -7.32 -4.99 18.59
CA GLN A 207 -6.29 -4.55 19.55
C GLN A 207 -4.87 -4.44 18.98
N SER A 208 -4.57 -5.19 17.91
CA SER A 208 -3.32 -5.13 17.16
C SER A 208 -3.28 -4.09 16.05
N SER A 209 -4.34 -3.31 15.84
CA SER A 209 -4.33 -2.23 14.87
C SER A 209 -3.46 -1.07 15.36
N ASP A 210 -2.88 -0.33 14.42
CA ASP A 210 -2.15 0.90 14.74
C ASP A 210 -3.05 1.92 15.43
N GLU A 211 -4.33 1.98 15.06
CA GLU A 211 -5.30 2.90 15.67
C GLU A 211 -5.56 2.57 17.14
N ALA A 212 -5.68 1.29 17.50
CA ALA A 212 -5.82 0.88 18.90
C ALA A 212 -4.55 1.17 19.69
N ARG A 213 -3.36 1.02 19.08
CA ARG A 213 -2.08 1.39 19.70
C ARG A 213 -1.99 2.89 19.95
N ILE A 214 -2.33 3.71 18.95
CA ILE A 214 -2.36 5.17 19.07
C ILE A 214 -3.40 5.62 20.08
N GLY A 215 -4.58 4.98 20.11
CA GLY A 215 -5.60 5.25 21.11
C GLY A 215 -5.07 5.11 22.54
N ARG A 216 -4.37 4.01 22.84
CA ARG A 216 -3.76 3.82 24.17
C ARG A 216 -2.65 4.83 24.47
N LEU A 217 -1.87 5.21 23.47
CA LEU A 217 -0.85 6.26 23.61
C LEU A 217 -1.50 7.60 23.99
N VAL A 218 -2.60 7.95 23.32
CA VAL A 218 -3.38 9.16 23.64
C VAL A 218 -4.02 9.06 25.02
N ASP A 219 -4.56 7.89 25.41
CA ASP A 219 -5.10 7.67 26.75
C ASP A 219 -4.02 7.93 27.83
N GLY A 220 -2.80 7.43 27.63
CA GLY A 220 -1.68 7.69 28.53
C GLY A 220 -1.29 9.17 28.57
N LEU A 221 -1.18 9.82 27.41
CA LEU A 221 -0.89 11.25 27.31
C LEU A 221 -1.94 12.13 28.01
N ILE A 222 -3.22 11.78 27.89
CA ILE A 222 -4.30 12.52 28.57
C ILE A 222 -4.12 12.44 30.09
N ASN A 223 -3.80 11.25 30.61
CA ASN A 223 -3.50 11.07 32.03
C ASN A 223 -2.27 11.87 32.45
N ASP A 224 -1.18 11.82 31.67
CA ASP A 224 0.04 12.60 31.96
C ASP A 224 -0.27 14.11 32.03
N LEU A 225 -1.11 14.61 31.12
CA LEU A 225 -1.57 16.00 31.10
C LEU A 225 -2.48 16.37 32.28
N ASP A 226 -3.27 15.42 32.79
CA ASP A 226 -4.13 15.65 33.95
C ASP A 226 -3.33 15.61 35.28
N GLU A 227 -2.25 14.82 35.35
CA GLU A 227 -1.37 14.71 36.52
C GLU A 227 -0.30 15.80 36.58
N ALA A 228 -0.01 16.47 35.45
CA ALA A 228 1.01 17.50 35.37
C ALA A 228 0.60 18.79 36.11
N ASP A 229 1.28 19.08 37.21
CA ASP A 229 1.18 20.35 37.95
C ASP A 229 2.10 21.42 37.31
N THR A 230 1.94 21.67 36.01
CA THR A 230 2.71 22.68 35.27
C THR A 230 1.88 23.31 34.15
N ASP A 231 2.06 24.61 33.96
CA ASP A 231 1.50 25.35 32.83
C ASP A 231 2.24 25.04 31.51
N GLU A 232 3.44 24.45 31.60
CA GLU A 232 4.27 24.06 30.45
C GLU A 232 3.83 22.71 29.88
N TRP A 233 2.67 22.69 29.24
CA TRP A 233 2.12 21.46 28.66
C TRP A 233 3.06 20.77 27.66
N TRP A 234 3.93 21.50 26.95
CA TRP A 234 4.80 20.97 25.89
C TRP A 234 5.90 20.03 26.40
N VAL A 235 6.21 20.04 27.70
CA VAL A 235 7.16 19.09 28.33
C VAL A 235 6.47 17.88 28.96
N VAL A 236 5.13 17.82 28.96
CA VAL A 236 4.38 16.77 29.65
C VAL A 236 4.39 15.46 28.86
N GLY A 237 4.65 14.37 29.57
CA GLY A 237 4.70 13.01 29.02
C GLY A 237 5.97 12.73 28.22
N THR A 238 6.43 11.48 28.24
CA THR A 238 7.63 11.06 27.52
C THR A 238 7.23 10.51 26.15
N PRO A 239 7.73 11.08 25.03
CA PRO A 239 7.45 10.52 23.73
C PRO A 239 7.98 9.07 23.67
N PRO A 240 7.23 8.14 23.08
CA PRO A 240 7.68 6.77 22.97
C PRO A 240 8.94 6.69 22.11
N THR A 241 9.93 5.94 22.57
CA THR A 241 11.17 5.71 21.81
C THR A 241 10.88 4.99 20.49
N PRO A 242 11.57 5.38 19.40
CA PRO A 242 11.39 4.80 18.07
C PRO A 242 11.77 3.32 17.97
#